data_AF-A0A925S7M8-F1
#
_entry.id   AF-A0A925S7M8-F1
#
_cell.length_a   1.000
_cell.length_b   1.000
_cell.length_c   1.000
_cell.angle_alpha   90.00
_cell.angle_beta   90.00
_cell.angle_gamma   90.00
#
_symmetry.space_group_name_H-M   'P 1'
#
loop_
_entity.id
_entity.type
_entity.pdbx_description
1 polymer ?
#
loop_
_entity_poly.entity_id
_entity_poly.type
_entity_poly.pdbx_seq_one_letter_code
_entity_poly.pdbx_strand_id
1 'polypeptide(L)'
;MNSIRHLLRLPFGWSSLVVISFLAGCSGDLDPVLGTPGVGLAPTISATSPANSTPAVTGVATNSSVFVTFAQPMAPATITASSFTLACPAGTPVAASVSYDAATQVATLTPSAALMPNTLCVATITTAAQNTSGFGMSSDYSWSFTTTGSADATRPAVSVTTPANAEPAAPNNTQVSASFSEAMNPTTINGSSFTLTNTTLGTAVTGTVSYSVASRTATFTPTTPALLPSNNLYTATLTTAATDLAGNALAGNTAVVPAAGNHVWTFTTSAVSDSTAPTVTTINPADGATAVCLTRVVSATFSEPMNAASITPSTFTVTNGGVAVSGTVSYDAASQVASFTTTSAAGFAPSTAFVVTIESGSTGVTDLAGNALAADRTWSFTTGTAACDGPVILGTAATFGAFGGGAGVTNHGVNTVVNGNLGTTAACTLITGFHDASNTYDETILDVGAVNGIINCGPPAPGTTTTLAIATQARADALVAYNALAALPPGSDPGAGQLGGLVLAPATYTSAGGTFDITTGDLTLDAQGNADAVWVFQSASALTVGLSATPRRVVLINGAQARNVFWQVGSAARIEDGSTMVGTIIAPAGVTISTVGQLLQTTLVGRAIGLTASVTMVNTTIVAP
;
A
#
# COMPACT_ATOMS: atom_id res chain seq x y z
N MET A 1 -2.22 -56.70 -57.70
CA MET A 1 -1.16 -56.41 -58.68
C MET A 1 -0.03 -55.71 -57.94
N ASN A 2 1.16 -56.32 -57.98
CA ASN A 2 2.51 -55.87 -57.61
C ASN A 2 2.80 -55.45 -56.15
N SER A 3 3.92 -55.80 -55.52
CA SER A 3 4.94 -56.87 -55.66
C SER A 3 5.92 -56.71 -54.48
N ILE A 4 5.99 -57.66 -53.54
CA ILE A 4 7.15 -58.53 -53.19
C ILE A 4 8.44 -57.83 -52.69
N ARG A 5 8.92 -58.26 -51.50
CA ARG A 5 10.28 -58.80 -51.13
C ARG A 5 10.58 -58.43 -49.66
N HIS A 6 11.14 -59.26 -48.76
CA HIS A 6 11.80 -60.57 -48.83
C HIS A 6 11.94 -61.17 -47.40
N LEU A 7 11.84 -62.51 -47.29
CA LEU A 7 12.68 -63.48 -46.54
C LEU A 7 13.05 -63.16 -45.06
N LEU A 8 12.84 -64.06 -44.09
CA LEU A 8 13.64 -65.29 -43.90
C LEU A 8 12.95 -66.28 -42.91
N ARG A 9 13.36 -67.55 -42.97
CA ARG A 9 12.71 -68.77 -42.48
C ARG A 9 13.47 -69.41 -41.28
N LEU A 10 12.70 -70.06 -40.37
CA LEU A 10 12.96 -71.34 -39.65
C LEU A 10 13.94 -71.36 -38.43
N PRO A 11 13.98 -72.42 -37.57
CA PRO A 11 12.90 -73.30 -37.02
C PRO A 11 13.09 -73.78 -35.55
N PHE A 12 12.08 -74.50 -35.01
CA PHE A 12 12.10 -75.69 -34.12
C PHE A 12 12.80 -75.71 -32.74
N GLY A 13 12.10 -76.20 -31.70
CA GLY A 13 12.72 -76.88 -30.55
C GLY A 13 11.86 -77.12 -29.29
N TRP A 14 11.07 -78.20 -29.27
CA TRP A 14 10.72 -79.14 -28.16
C TRP A 14 10.47 -78.67 -26.70
N SER A 15 9.25 -78.93 -26.18
CA SER A 15 8.92 -79.97 -25.15
C SER A 15 9.07 -79.46 -23.70
N SER A 16 8.18 -79.64 -22.71
CA SER A 16 7.15 -80.64 -22.43
C SER A 16 6.09 -80.10 -21.46
N LEU A 17 4.90 -80.70 -21.57
CA LEU A 17 3.77 -80.73 -20.61
C LEU A 17 4.18 -81.07 -19.17
N VAL A 18 3.54 -80.42 -18.18
CA VAL A 18 2.91 -81.12 -17.04
C VAL A 18 1.55 -80.45 -16.75
N VAL A 19 0.50 -81.26 -16.83
CA VAL A 19 -0.89 -80.95 -16.50
C VAL A 19 -1.17 -81.48 -15.09
N ILE A 20 -1.69 -80.65 -14.19
CA ILE A 20 -2.52 -81.11 -13.08
C ILE A 20 -3.70 -80.15 -12.95
N SER A 21 -4.87 -80.64 -13.37
CA SER A 21 -6.19 -80.04 -13.20
C SER A 21 -6.83 -80.52 -11.90
N PHE A 22 -7.26 -79.58 -11.05
CA PHE A 22 -8.33 -79.80 -10.07
C PHE A 22 -9.34 -78.67 -10.19
N LEU A 23 -10.57 -79.01 -10.58
CA LEU A 23 -11.74 -78.13 -10.50
C LEU A 23 -12.23 -78.08 -9.04
N ALA A 24 -12.35 -76.88 -8.49
CA ALA A 24 -13.26 -76.54 -7.41
C ALA A 24 -13.85 -75.14 -7.70
N GLY A 25 -15.17 -75.03 -7.59
CA GLY A 25 -15.97 -73.91 -8.11
C GLY A 25 -15.59 -72.54 -7.53
N CYS A 26 -15.43 -71.57 -8.44
CA CYS A 26 -15.36 -70.16 -8.14
C CYS A 26 -16.78 -69.56 -8.05
N SER A 27 -17.04 -68.81 -7.00
CA SER A 27 -18.06 -67.77 -6.97
C SER A 27 -17.42 -66.49 -6.41
N GLY A 28 -17.36 -65.44 -7.23
CA GLY A 28 -17.20 -64.04 -6.79
C GLY A 28 -15.80 -63.44 -6.90
N ASP A 29 -15.47 -63.03 -8.13
CA ASP A 29 -14.75 -61.80 -8.52
C ASP A 29 -13.40 -61.44 -7.87
N LEU A 30 -12.34 -61.96 -8.47
CA LEU A 30 -11.11 -61.19 -8.70
C LEU A 30 -10.75 -61.31 -10.19
N ASP A 31 -10.91 -60.21 -10.93
CA ASP A 31 -10.37 -60.02 -12.28
C ASP A 31 -8.89 -59.59 -12.18
N PRO A 32 -7.91 -60.36 -12.71
CA PRO A 32 -6.52 -59.95 -12.75
C PRO A 32 -6.14 -59.53 -14.18
N VAL A 33 -6.67 -58.41 -14.66
CA VAL A 33 -6.15 -57.71 -15.85
C VAL A 33 -6.12 -56.20 -15.57
N LEU A 34 -4.93 -55.69 -15.21
CA LEU A 34 -4.51 -54.28 -15.25
C LEU A 34 -5.27 -53.27 -14.34
N GLY A 35 -5.16 -53.44 -13.02
CA GLY A 35 -5.30 -52.31 -12.09
C GLY A 35 -3.95 -51.61 -11.93
N THR A 36 -3.77 -50.41 -12.50
CA THR A 36 -2.72 -49.50 -12.04
C THR A 36 -2.88 -49.32 -10.51
N PRO A 37 -1.80 -49.48 -9.70
CA PRO A 37 -1.85 -49.05 -8.31
C PRO A 37 -2.32 -47.59 -8.31
N GLY A 38 -3.28 -47.25 -7.46
CA GLY A 38 -3.80 -45.88 -7.39
C GLY A 38 -2.63 -44.89 -7.36
N VAL A 39 -2.60 -43.98 -8.33
CA VAL A 39 -1.61 -42.91 -8.39
C VAL A 39 -1.84 -41.99 -7.19
N GLY A 40 -1.23 -42.32 -6.06
CA GLY A 40 -1.18 -41.40 -4.93
C GLY A 40 -0.40 -40.16 -5.35
N LEU A 41 -0.99 -39.00 -5.12
CA LEU A 41 -0.36 -37.73 -5.47
C LEU A 41 0.76 -37.43 -4.46
N ALA A 42 1.89 -36.98 -4.98
CA ALA A 42 2.99 -36.51 -4.16
C ALA A 42 2.55 -35.29 -3.34
N PRO A 43 3.04 -35.14 -2.09
CA PRO A 43 2.75 -33.98 -1.29
C PRO A 43 3.24 -32.68 -1.93
N THR A 44 2.50 -31.61 -1.68
CA THR A 44 2.73 -30.23 -2.12
C THR A 44 2.72 -29.29 -0.91
N ILE A 45 3.42 -28.18 -1.05
CA ILE A 45 3.56 -27.13 -0.03
C ILE A 45 2.60 -26.00 -0.37
N SER A 46 1.82 -25.57 0.61
CA SER A 46 0.85 -24.46 0.47
C SER A 46 1.45 -23.12 0.87
N ALA A 47 2.38 -23.09 1.85
CA ALA A 47 3.04 -21.87 2.29
C ALA A 47 4.38 -22.15 2.99
N THR A 48 5.28 -21.17 3.00
CA THR A 48 6.50 -21.17 3.82
C THR A 48 6.62 -19.88 4.63
N SER A 49 7.31 -19.91 5.76
CA SER A 49 7.68 -18.72 6.53
C SER A 49 9.15 -18.84 6.98
N PRO A 50 10.08 -17.94 6.58
CA PRO A 50 9.90 -16.82 5.66
C PRO A 50 9.30 -17.23 4.30
N ALA A 51 8.54 -16.33 3.69
CA ALA A 51 7.78 -16.60 2.47
C ALA A 51 8.71 -16.87 1.27
N ASN A 52 8.42 -17.93 0.51
CA ASN A 52 9.09 -18.17 -0.76
C ASN A 52 8.67 -17.10 -1.77
N SER A 53 9.56 -16.17 -2.08
CA SER A 53 9.31 -15.03 -2.96
C SER A 53 10.55 -14.73 -3.81
N THR A 54 10.34 -14.02 -4.92
CA THR A 54 11.42 -13.55 -5.79
C THR A 54 11.25 -12.04 -5.99
N PRO A 55 12.18 -11.18 -5.52
CA PRO A 55 13.41 -11.52 -4.80
C PRO A 55 13.15 -12.17 -3.43
N ALA A 56 14.14 -12.90 -2.90
CA ALA A 56 14.04 -13.55 -1.59
C ALA A 56 13.79 -12.54 -0.46
N VAL A 57 13.04 -12.95 0.56
CA VAL A 57 12.75 -12.10 1.72
C VAL A 57 14.06 -11.70 2.42
N THR A 58 14.27 -10.41 2.58
CA THR A 58 15.32 -9.84 3.44
C THR A 58 14.70 -9.40 4.77
N GLY A 59 15.53 -9.09 5.76
CA GLY A 59 14.98 -8.59 7.03
C GLY A 59 14.64 -9.68 8.05
N VAL A 60 15.03 -10.93 7.83
CA VAL A 60 14.73 -12.04 8.75
C VAL A 60 15.67 -12.00 9.96
N ALA A 61 15.14 -11.97 11.17
CA ALA A 61 15.99 -11.87 12.36
C ALA A 61 16.82 -13.13 12.61
N THR A 62 17.98 -12.98 13.26
CA THR A 62 18.90 -14.11 13.49
C THR A 62 18.34 -15.19 14.43
N ASN A 63 17.33 -14.89 15.24
CA ASN A 63 16.63 -15.84 16.11
C ASN A 63 15.31 -16.38 15.52
N SER A 64 15.05 -16.17 14.23
CA SER A 64 13.81 -16.62 13.60
C SER A 64 13.76 -18.14 13.40
N SER A 65 12.62 -18.75 13.70
CA SER A 65 12.28 -20.11 13.25
C SER A 65 11.78 -20.12 11.79
N VAL A 66 11.83 -21.31 11.16
CA VAL A 66 11.44 -21.52 9.76
C VAL A 66 10.28 -22.52 9.68
N PHE A 67 9.30 -22.28 8.82
CA PHE A 67 8.05 -23.04 8.75
C PHE A 67 7.68 -23.46 7.33
N VAL A 68 7.00 -24.59 7.21
CA VAL A 68 6.34 -25.08 5.99
C VAL A 68 4.94 -25.54 6.35
N THR A 69 3.94 -25.10 5.58
CA THR A 69 2.58 -25.63 5.62
C THR A 69 2.40 -26.55 4.41
N PHE A 70 1.96 -27.78 4.66
CA PHE A 70 1.65 -28.73 3.60
C PHE A 70 0.19 -28.58 3.16
N ALA A 71 -0.11 -28.90 1.91
CA ALA A 71 -1.49 -28.91 1.40
C ALA A 71 -2.26 -30.19 1.77
N GLN A 72 -1.59 -31.16 2.38
CA GLN A 72 -2.19 -32.42 2.81
C GLN A 72 -1.50 -32.98 4.07
N PRO A 73 -2.15 -33.91 4.79
CA PRO A 73 -1.56 -34.55 5.97
C PRO A 73 -0.25 -35.29 5.65
N MET A 74 0.79 -34.98 6.43
CA MET A 74 2.10 -35.63 6.34
C MET A 74 2.24 -36.74 7.39
N ALA A 75 3.06 -37.75 7.10
CA ALA A 75 3.43 -38.78 8.05
C ALA A 75 4.42 -38.19 9.08
N PRO A 76 4.04 -37.99 10.36
CA PRO A 76 4.86 -37.24 11.31
C PRO A 76 6.28 -37.82 11.51
N ALA A 77 6.42 -39.15 11.45
CA ALA A 77 7.71 -39.83 11.58
C ALA A 77 8.69 -39.51 10.45
N THR A 78 8.22 -38.97 9.33
CA THR A 78 9.05 -38.60 8.17
C THR A 78 9.41 -37.12 8.13
N ILE A 79 8.88 -36.30 9.05
CA ILE A 79 9.20 -34.87 9.18
C ILE A 79 10.20 -34.73 10.32
N THR A 80 11.49 -34.72 9.97
CA THR A 80 12.60 -34.72 10.92
C THR A 80 13.72 -33.80 10.43
N ALA A 81 14.79 -33.64 11.23
CA ALA A 81 15.96 -32.85 10.84
C ALA A 81 16.72 -33.39 9.60
N SER A 82 16.40 -34.59 9.10
CA SER A 82 16.93 -35.10 7.82
C SER A 82 16.05 -34.77 6.62
N SER A 83 14.77 -34.48 6.83
CA SER A 83 13.81 -34.16 5.76
C SER A 83 13.44 -32.69 5.69
N PHE A 84 13.64 -31.95 6.77
CA PHE A 84 13.55 -30.49 6.81
C PHE A 84 14.87 -29.92 7.34
N THR A 85 15.62 -29.29 6.44
CA THR A 85 16.98 -28.82 6.70
C THR A 85 17.09 -27.32 6.48
N LEU A 86 18.06 -26.70 7.14
CA LEU A 86 18.43 -25.30 6.96
C LEU A 86 19.95 -25.21 6.75
N ALA A 87 20.37 -24.45 5.74
CA ALA A 87 21.77 -24.12 5.50
C ALA A 87 21.97 -22.60 5.54
N CYS A 88 22.87 -22.13 6.40
CA CYS A 88 23.20 -20.72 6.52
C CYS A 88 24.68 -20.56 6.91
N PRO A 89 25.55 -19.91 6.09
CA PRO A 89 25.27 -19.47 4.72
C PRO A 89 24.89 -20.65 3.82
N ALA A 90 24.34 -20.35 2.64
CA ALA A 90 24.00 -21.37 1.65
C ALA A 90 25.10 -22.44 1.50
N GLY A 91 24.72 -23.71 1.70
CA GLY A 91 25.63 -24.87 1.69
C GLY A 91 26.24 -25.26 3.04
N THR A 92 26.10 -24.45 4.10
CA THR A 92 26.58 -24.78 5.46
C THR A 92 25.41 -25.18 6.36
N PRO A 93 25.27 -26.45 6.77
CA PRO A 93 24.14 -26.90 7.58
C PRO A 93 24.06 -26.20 8.94
N VAL A 94 22.84 -25.85 9.34
CA VAL A 94 22.51 -25.31 10.67
C VAL A 94 21.87 -26.43 11.50
N ALA A 95 22.38 -26.65 12.70
CA ALA A 95 21.73 -27.55 13.65
C ALA A 95 20.39 -26.97 14.09
N ALA A 96 19.32 -27.76 13.98
CA ALA A 96 17.96 -27.35 14.30
C ALA A 96 17.13 -28.53 14.81
N SER A 97 16.13 -28.24 15.64
CA SER A 97 15.06 -29.18 15.95
C SER A 97 13.93 -29.04 14.92
N VAL A 98 13.25 -30.15 14.63
CA VAL A 98 12.08 -30.17 13.74
C VAL A 98 10.88 -30.73 14.48
N SER A 99 9.74 -30.06 14.36
CA SER A 99 8.44 -30.53 14.85
C SER A 99 7.38 -30.45 13.75
N TYR A 100 6.30 -31.22 13.87
CA TYR A 100 5.17 -31.21 12.95
C TYR A 100 3.86 -31.23 13.73
N ASP A 101 2.98 -30.25 13.48
CA ASP A 101 1.62 -30.22 13.98
C ASP A 101 0.67 -30.74 12.90
N ALA A 102 0.09 -31.92 13.15
CA ALA A 102 -0.82 -32.58 12.22
C ALA A 102 -2.18 -31.88 12.08
N ALA A 103 -2.62 -31.11 13.08
CA ALA A 103 -3.90 -30.40 13.04
C ALA A 103 -3.84 -29.20 12.08
N THR A 104 -2.70 -28.50 12.09
CA THR A 104 -2.46 -27.33 11.22
C THR A 104 -1.65 -27.67 9.97
N GLN A 105 -1.13 -28.90 9.86
CA GLN A 105 -0.24 -29.37 8.80
C GLN A 105 1.04 -28.53 8.65
N VAL A 106 1.51 -27.95 9.77
CA VAL A 106 2.70 -27.08 9.80
C VAL A 106 3.90 -27.84 10.37
N ALA A 107 5.01 -27.88 9.62
CA ALA A 107 6.32 -28.26 10.12
C ALA A 107 7.10 -27.01 10.54
N THR A 108 7.78 -27.10 11.69
CA THR A 108 8.63 -26.04 12.24
C THR A 108 10.07 -26.54 12.35
N LEU A 109 11.00 -25.76 11.84
CA LEU A 109 12.44 -25.90 12.05
C LEU A 109 12.91 -24.75 12.93
N THR A 110 13.41 -25.09 14.13
CA THR A 110 13.93 -24.13 15.09
C THR A 110 15.45 -24.26 15.19
N PRO A 111 16.23 -23.29 14.70
CA PRO A 111 17.68 -23.29 14.85
C PRO A 111 18.10 -23.41 16.32
N SER A 112 19.08 -24.26 16.62
CA SER A 112 19.56 -24.44 18.00
C SER A 112 20.41 -23.27 18.51
N ALA A 113 20.84 -22.39 17.60
CA ALA A 113 21.59 -21.18 17.88
C ALA A 113 21.16 -20.07 16.90
N ALA A 114 21.47 -18.82 17.24
CA ALA A 114 21.22 -17.70 16.35
C ALA A 114 21.92 -17.90 15.00
N LEU A 115 21.17 -17.65 13.92
CA LEU A 115 21.66 -17.66 12.55
C LEU A 115 22.72 -16.57 12.35
N MET A 116 23.62 -16.79 11.39
CA MET A 116 24.62 -15.78 11.06
C MET A 116 23.96 -14.49 10.55
N PRO A 117 24.46 -13.31 10.93
CA PRO A 117 23.90 -12.04 10.52
C PRO A 117 24.15 -11.75 9.03
N ASN A 118 23.25 -11.00 8.39
CA ASN A 118 23.39 -10.54 6.99
C ASN A 118 23.73 -11.66 5.99
N THR A 119 23.17 -12.85 6.20
CA THR A 119 23.57 -14.08 5.52
C THR A 119 22.38 -14.66 4.75
N LEU A 120 22.64 -15.09 3.51
CA LEU A 120 21.68 -15.86 2.72
C LEU A 120 21.58 -17.29 3.28
N CYS A 121 20.41 -17.62 3.81
CA CYS A 121 20.06 -18.97 4.23
C CYS A 121 19.18 -19.66 3.18
N VAL A 122 19.25 -20.99 3.11
CA VAL A 122 18.41 -21.84 2.26
C VAL A 122 17.78 -22.93 3.12
N ALA A 123 16.45 -22.98 3.13
CA ALA A 123 15.70 -24.05 3.78
C ALA A 123 15.22 -25.04 2.72
N THR A 124 15.21 -26.33 3.06
CA THR A 124 14.86 -27.42 2.13
C THR A 124 13.99 -28.46 2.80
N ILE A 125 12.85 -28.78 2.17
CA ILE A 125 12.10 -30.02 2.40
C ILE A 125 12.54 -31.04 1.35
N THR A 126 13.06 -32.18 1.79
CA THR A 126 13.59 -33.20 0.87
C THR A 126 12.51 -34.19 0.43
N THR A 127 12.81 -35.00 -0.60
CA THR A 127 11.95 -36.12 -1.02
C THR A 127 11.73 -37.20 0.04
N ALA A 128 12.45 -37.16 1.17
CA ALA A 128 12.24 -38.07 2.29
C ALA A 128 10.97 -37.76 3.11
N ALA A 129 10.43 -36.53 3.03
CA ALA A 129 9.16 -36.18 3.66
C ALA A 129 8.00 -36.85 2.90
N GLN A 130 7.18 -37.63 3.61
CA GLN A 130 6.10 -38.42 3.01
C GLN A 130 4.72 -38.01 3.54
N ASN A 131 3.70 -38.13 2.70
CA ASN A 131 2.31 -38.04 3.15
C ASN A 131 1.90 -39.27 3.97
N THR A 132 0.71 -39.24 4.60
CA THR A 132 0.19 -40.38 5.38
C THR A 132 -0.06 -41.65 4.57
N SER A 133 -0.03 -41.56 3.23
CA SER A 133 -0.13 -42.70 2.31
C SER A 133 1.23 -43.23 1.83
N GLY A 134 2.35 -42.69 2.35
CA GLY A 134 3.71 -43.14 2.05
C GLY A 134 4.36 -42.56 0.79
N PHE A 135 3.72 -41.59 0.12
CA PHE A 135 4.29 -40.93 -1.06
C PHE A 135 5.19 -39.75 -0.63
N GLY A 136 6.44 -39.74 -1.11
CA GLY A 136 7.40 -38.65 -0.88
C GLY A 136 7.19 -37.46 -1.81
N MET A 137 7.77 -36.29 -1.46
CA MET A 137 7.77 -35.11 -2.35
C MET A 137 8.32 -35.48 -3.75
N SER A 138 7.78 -34.87 -4.80
CA SER A 138 8.23 -35.12 -6.19
C SER A 138 9.68 -34.71 -6.45
N SER A 139 10.14 -33.68 -5.74
CA SER A 139 11.51 -33.17 -5.74
C SER A 139 11.77 -32.48 -4.42
N ASP A 140 13.04 -32.22 -4.12
CA ASP A 140 13.38 -31.31 -3.03
C ASP A 140 12.75 -29.94 -3.30
N TYR A 141 12.17 -29.36 -2.26
CA TYR A 141 11.59 -28.02 -2.29
C TYR A 141 12.48 -27.10 -1.45
N SER A 142 13.16 -26.16 -2.11
CA SER A 142 14.06 -25.21 -1.47
C SER A 142 13.58 -23.77 -1.68
N TRP A 143 13.75 -22.95 -0.66
CA TRP A 143 13.55 -21.50 -0.74
C TRP A 143 14.60 -20.78 0.11
N SER A 144 14.79 -19.50 -0.16
CA SER A 144 15.85 -18.71 0.48
C SER A 144 15.32 -17.45 1.16
N PHE A 145 16.10 -16.97 2.12
CA PHE A 145 15.88 -15.71 2.81
C PHE A 145 17.22 -15.17 3.33
N THR A 146 17.28 -13.86 3.59
CA THR A 146 18.49 -13.21 4.10
C THR A 146 18.26 -12.69 5.51
N THR A 147 19.16 -13.03 6.43
CA THR A 147 19.09 -12.57 7.82
C THR A 147 19.48 -11.10 7.98
N THR A 148 19.07 -10.47 9.09
CA THR A 148 19.53 -9.14 9.52
C THR A 148 20.77 -9.22 10.40
N GLY A 149 21.28 -8.07 10.83
CA GLY A 149 22.40 -7.97 11.76
C GLY A 149 22.09 -8.33 13.22
N SER A 150 20.82 -8.47 13.61
CA SER A 150 20.40 -8.55 15.01
C SER A 150 19.29 -9.57 15.25
N ALA A 151 19.19 -10.03 16.49
CA ALA A 151 18.02 -10.76 16.96
C ALA A 151 16.82 -9.81 17.05
N ASP A 152 15.62 -10.35 16.88
CA ASP A 152 14.38 -9.61 17.06
C ASP A 152 13.87 -9.74 18.49
N ALA A 153 13.65 -8.58 19.10
CA ALA A 153 13.04 -8.43 20.42
C ALA A 153 11.79 -7.53 20.37
N THR A 154 11.38 -7.13 19.16
CA THR A 154 10.18 -6.34 18.91
C THR A 154 8.99 -7.27 19.07
N ARG A 155 7.91 -6.79 19.69
CA ARG A 155 6.68 -7.58 19.81
C ARG A 155 5.81 -7.32 18.59
N PRO A 156 5.11 -8.33 18.07
CA PRO A 156 4.12 -8.13 17.03
C PRO A 156 2.95 -7.31 17.58
N ALA A 157 2.49 -6.35 16.78
CA ALA A 157 1.28 -5.57 17.02
C ALA A 157 0.19 -5.94 16.00
N VAL A 158 -1.07 -5.82 16.40
CA VAL A 158 -2.20 -5.89 15.46
C VAL A 158 -2.30 -4.53 14.77
N SER A 159 -2.20 -4.52 13.45
CA SER A 159 -2.28 -3.31 12.63
C SER A 159 -3.71 -2.98 12.19
N VAL A 160 -4.52 -4.00 11.93
CA VAL A 160 -5.90 -3.88 11.44
C VAL A 160 -6.77 -4.99 12.03
N THR A 161 -8.02 -4.68 12.40
CA THR A 161 -9.04 -5.66 12.78
C THR A 161 -10.26 -5.54 11.89
N THR A 162 -10.89 -6.68 11.60
CA THR A 162 -12.20 -6.77 10.98
C THR A 162 -13.14 -7.59 11.87
N PRO A 163 -14.36 -7.11 12.18
CA PRO A 163 -14.79 -5.73 12.01
C PRO A 163 -13.86 -4.74 12.75
N ALA A 164 -13.94 -3.47 12.39
CA ALA A 164 -13.22 -2.41 13.10
C ALA A 164 -13.62 -2.39 14.58
N ASN A 165 -12.72 -1.93 15.44
CA ASN A 165 -13.05 -1.83 16.86
C ASN A 165 -14.22 -0.87 17.09
N ALA A 166 -15.19 -1.32 17.89
CA ALA A 166 -16.46 -0.68 18.18
C ALA A 166 -17.37 -0.49 16.95
N GLU A 167 -17.22 -1.31 15.90
CA GLU A 167 -18.12 -1.29 14.73
C GLU A 167 -19.58 -1.53 15.16
N PRO A 168 -20.50 -0.58 14.95
CA PRO A 168 -21.85 -0.65 15.50
C PRO A 168 -22.81 -1.57 14.74
N ALA A 169 -22.53 -1.91 13.48
CA ALA A 169 -23.49 -2.61 12.62
C ALA A 169 -22.84 -3.54 11.58
N ALA A 170 -21.90 -4.39 12.01
CA ALA A 170 -21.26 -5.35 11.11
C ALA A 170 -22.29 -6.40 10.60
N PRO A 171 -22.27 -6.81 9.33
CA PRO A 171 -23.14 -7.89 8.83
C PRO A 171 -23.03 -9.16 9.68
N ASN A 172 -24.11 -9.90 9.83
CA ASN A 172 -24.13 -11.12 10.67
C ASN A 172 -23.27 -12.28 10.11
N ASN A 173 -22.84 -12.18 8.85
CA ASN A 173 -21.90 -13.04 8.14
C ASN A 173 -20.52 -12.40 7.95
N THR A 174 -20.23 -11.28 8.63
CA THR A 174 -18.92 -10.63 8.56
C THR A 174 -17.80 -11.60 8.96
N GLN A 175 -16.69 -11.52 8.25
CA GLN A 175 -15.44 -12.15 8.64
C GLN A 175 -14.91 -11.47 9.91
N VAL A 176 -14.32 -12.28 10.80
CA VAL A 176 -13.62 -11.80 11.99
C VAL A 176 -12.13 -12.06 11.80
N SER A 177 -11.31 -11.03 11.65
CA SER A 177 -9.90 -11.16 11.30
C SER A 177 -9.01 -10.07 11.91
N ALA A 178 -7.70 -10.31 11.92
CA ALA A 178 -6.70 -9.38 12.40
C ALA A 178 -5.37 -9.54 11.63
N SER A 179 -4.79 -8.42 11.20
CA SER A 179 -3.49 -8.37 10.51
C SER A 179 -2.39 -7.89 11.46
N PHE A 180 -1.16 -8.37 11.25
CA PHE A 180 -0.03 -8.09 12.15
C PHE A 180 1.05 -7.21 11.50
N SER A 181 1.81 -6.49 12.35
CA SER A 181 2.95 -5.65 11.94
C SER A 181 4.11 -6.43 11.33
N GLU A 182 4.22 -7.72 11.64
CA GLU A 182 5.33 -8.60 11.27
C GLU A 182 4.86 -10.05 11.07
N ALA A 183 5.76 -10.93 10.67
CA ALA A 183 5.44 -12.33 10.43
C ALA A 183 5.19 -13.07 11.76
N MET A 184 4.03 -13.74 11.86
CA MET A 184 3.67 -14.51 13.05
C MET A 184 4.10 -15.98 12.90
N ASN A 185 4.36 -16.64 14.03
CA ASN A 185 4.50 -18.09 14.08
C ASN A 185 3.12 -18.75 13.81
N PRO A 186 2.92 -19.43 12.66
CA PRO A 186 1.61 -19.98 12.30
C PRO A 186 1.05 -20.99 13.30
N THR A 187 1.92 -21.74 14.00
CA THR A 187 1.49 -22.74 15.00
C THR A 187 0.88 -22.11 16.24
N THR A 188 1.19 -20.84 16.50
CA THR A 188 0.67 -20.08 17.65
C THR A 188 -0.62 -19.34 17.34
N ILE A 189 -1.06 -19.30 16.08
CA ILE A 189 -2.31 -18.67 15.65
C ILE A 189 -3.37 -19.77 15.48
N ASN A 190 -4.11 -20.05 16.54
CA ASN A 190 -5.07 -21.15 16.59
C ASN A 190 -6.23 -20.82 17.55
N GLY A 191 -7.15 -21.77 17.77
CA GLY A 191 -8.34 -21.55 18.60
C GLY A 191 -8.07 -21.23 20.08
N SER A 192 -6.84 -21.41 20.59
CA SER A 192 -6.46 -21.00 21.94
C SER A 192 -5.94 -19.56 22.01
N SER A 193 -5.44 -19.03 20.90
CA SER A 193 -4.88 -17.68 20.83
C SER A 193 -5.82 -16.68 20.17
N PHE A 194 -6.76 -17.12 19.33
CA PHE A 194 -7.78 -16.25 18.74
C PHE A 194 -9.18 -16.79 19.06
N THR A 195 -9.91 -16.04 19.88
CA THR A 195 -11.25 -16.41 20.36
C THR A 195 -12.27 -15.32 20.07
N LEU A 196 -13.55 -15.72 20.00
CA LEU A 196 -14.68 -14.82 19.83
C LEU A 196 -15.74 -15.14 20.89
N THR A 197 -16.22 -14.12 21.59
CA THR A 197 -17.26 -14.24 22.61
C THR A 197 -18.46 -13.38 22.24
N ASN A 198 -19.67 -13.93 22.34
CA ASN A 198 -20.89 -13.13 22.34
C ASN A 198 -21.05 -12.54 23.74
N THR A 199 -20.70 -11.27 23.86
CA THR A 199 -20.67 -10.54 25.13
C THR A 199 -22.07 -10.21 25.64
N THR A 200 -23.04 -10.04 24.74
CA THR A 200 -24.46 -9.88 25.13
C THR A 200 -24.98 -11.11 25.86
N LEU A 201 -24.65 -12.31 25.38
CA LEU A 201 -25.12 -13.59 25.95
C LEU A 201 -24.16 -14.19 26.98
N GLY A 202 -22.91 -13.70 27.05
CA GLY A 202 -21.86 -14.26 27.90
C GLY A 202 -21.36 -15.64 27.45
N THR A 203 -21.50 -15.97 26.17
CA THR A 203 -21.18 -17.30 25.62
C THR A 203 -20.05 -17.24 24.58
N ALA A 204 -19.12 -18.19 24.63
CA ALA A 204 -18.09 -18.34 23.60
C ALA A 204 -18.71 -18.77 22.25
N VAL A 205 -18.24 -18.18 21.15
CA VAL A 205 -18.57 -18.62 19.80
C VAL A 205 -17.60 -19.73 19.43
N THR A 206 -18.11 -20.85 18.93
CA THR A 206 -17.25 -21.93 18.42
C THR A 206 -16.88 -21.63 16.98
N GLY A 207 -15.61 -21.84 16.62
CA GLY A 207 -15.10 -21.55 15.29
C GLY A 207 -13.73 -22.15 15.04
N THR A 208 -13.27 -22.03 13.79
CA THR A 208 -11.91 -22.40 13.37
C THR A 208 -11.05 -21.16 13.19
N VAL A 209 -9.74 -21.30 13.35
CA VAL A 209 -8.77 -20.22 13.15
C VAL A 209 -7.82 -20.61 12.04
N SER A 210 -7.61 -19.72 11.09
CA SER A 210 -6.62 -19.86 10.01
C SER A 210 -5.67 -18.66 10.01
N TYR A 211 -4.46 -18.84 9.49
CA TYR A 211 -3.47 -17.78 9.32
C TYR A 211 -2.89 -17.79 7.90
N SER A 212 -2.94 -16.64 7.23
CA SER A 212 -2.26 -16.43 5.94
C SER A 212 -0.91 -15.79 6.18
N VAL A 213 0.18 -16.49 5.82
CA VAL A 213 1.55 -15.97 5.93
C VAL A 213 1.78 -14.79 4.99
N ALA A 214 1.20 -14.85 3.78
CA ALA A 214 1.40 -13.82 2.75
C ALA A 214 0.80 -12.47 3.17
N SER A 215 -0.43 -12.47 3.68
CA SER A 215 -1.11 -11.26 4.15
C SER A 215 -0.95 -10.99 5.65
N ARG A 216 -0.18 -11.83 6.36
CA ARG A 216 0.02 -11.78 7.83
C ARG A 216 -1.31 -11.61 8.57
N THR A 217 -2.32 -12.35 8.18
CA THR A 217 -3.70 -12.15 8.68
C THR A 217 -4.25 -13.44 9.29
N ALA A 218 -4.69 -13.35 10.54
CA ALA A 218 -5.45 -14.38 11.24
C ALA A 218 -6.94 -14.21 10.98
N THR A 219 -7.67 -15.28 10.73
CA THR A 219 -9.13 -15.27 10.52
C THR A 219 -9.80 -16.28 11.44
N PHE A 220 -10.82 -15.84 12.17
CA PHE A 220 -11.73 -16.67 12.94
C PHE A 220 -13.00 -16.90 12.12
N THR A 221 -13.32 -18.16 11.82
CA THR A 221 -14.51 -18.56 11.09
C THR A 221 -15.50 -19.23 12.05
N PRO A 222 -16.64 -18.59 12.37
CA PRO A 222 -17.66 -19.20 13.22
C PRO A 222 -18.20 -20.50 12.63
N THR A 223 -18.31 -21.55 13.45
CA THR A 223 -18.93 -22.83 13.07
C THR A 223 -20.22 -23.07 13.84
N THR A 224 -20.35 -22.56 15.06
CA THR A 224 -21.58 -22.65 15.85
C THR A 224 -21.77 -21.40 16.72
N PRO A 225 -22.77 -20.56 16.41
CA PRO A 225 -23.56 -20.55 15.17
C PRO A 225 -22.71 -20.15 13.95
N ALA A 226 -23.06 -20.64 12.76
CA ALA A 226 -22.35 -20.30 11.51
C ALA A 226 -22.56 -18.83 11.09
N LEU A 227 -23.72 -18.26 11.44
CA LEU A 227 -23.99 -16.83 11.36
C LEU A 227 -24.03 -16.27 12.78
N LEU A 228 -23.39 -15.13 13.01
CA LEU A 228 -23.38 -14.48 14.30
C LEU A 228 -24.78 -13.91 14.59
N PRO A 229 -25.49 -14.32 15.66
CA PRO A 229 -26.83 -13.80 15.92
C PRO A 229 -26.84 -12.27 16.03
N SER A 230 -27.78 -11.67 15.31
CA SER A 230 -27.92 -10.23 15.12
C SER A 230 -28.12 -9.44 16.41
N ASN A 231 -27.74 -8.16 16.38
CA ASN A 231 -27.88 -7.19 17.47
C ASN A 231 -27.20 -7.61 18.78
N ASN A 232 -26.21 -8.50 18.68
CA ASN A 232 -25.37 -8.86 19.81
C ASN A 232 -24.01 -8.16 19.70
N LEU A 233 -23.50 -7.76 20.86
CA LEU A 233 -22.14 -7.30 21.05
C LEU A 233 -21.21 -8.52 21.12
N TYR A 234 -20.15 -8.47 20.34
CA TYR A 234 -19.10 -9.47 20.33
C TYR A 234 -17.79 -8.86 20.80
N THR A 235 -16.97 -9.69 21.44
CA THR A 235 -15.60 -9.38 21.81
C THR A 235 -14.69 -10.44 21.20
N ALA A 236 -13.83 -10.01 20.30
CA ALA A 236 -12.76 -10.82 19.74
C ALA A 236 -11.48 -10.58 20.53
N THR A 237 -10.74 -11.65 20.82
CA THR A 237 -9.52 -11.59 21.62
C THR A 237 -8.41 -12.40 20.95
N LEU A 238 -7.31 -11.72 20.64
CA LEU A 238 -6.02 -12.32 20.37
C LEU A 238 -5.17 -12.29 21.64
N THR A 239 -4.70 -13.43 22.10
CA THR A 239 -3.97 -13.54 23.38
C THR A 239 -2.46 -13.42 23.20
N THR A 240 -1.74 -13.25 24.30
CA THR A 240 -0.28 -13.30 24.35
C THR A 240 0.33 -14.66 23.98
N ALA A 241 -0.49 -15.71 23.78
CA ALA A 241 -0.02 -16.98 23.25
C ALA A 241 0.36 -16.90 21.77
N ALA A 242 -0.16 -15.91 21.03
CA ALA A 242 0.31 -15.60 19.68
C ALA A 242 1.71 -14.97 19.73
N THR A 243 2.68 -15.57 19.02
CA THR A 243 4.06 -15.07 18.96
C THR A 243 4.52 -14.84 17.52
N ASP A 244 5.52 -13.98 17.34
CA ASP A 244 6.26 -13.88 16.09
C ASP A 244 7.18 -15.10 15.85
N LEU A 245 7.96 -15.06 14.76
CA LEU A 245 8.95 -16.10 14.41
C LEU A 245 10.15 -16.15 15.38
N ALA A 246 10.42 -15.08 16.11
CA ALA A 246 11.48 -14.94 17.10
C ALA A 246 11.05 -15.36 18.52
N GLY A 247 9.76 -15.62 18.72
CA GLY A 247 9.15 -16.03 19.98
C GLY A 247 8.66 -14.87 20.85
N ASN A 248 8.61 -13.62 20.35
CA ASN A 248 8.06 -12.52 21.12
C ASN A 248 6.52 -12.60 21.14
N ALA A 249 5.95 -12.63 22.34
CA ALA A 249 4.50 -12.59 22.53
C ALA A 249 3.88 -11.25 22.09
N LEU A 250 2.63 -11.30 21.62
CA LEU A 250 1.83 -10.17 21.18
C LEU A 250 1.92 -8.95 22.13
N ALA A 251 2.12 -7.77 21.56
CA ALA A 251 2.09 -6.51 22.31
C ALA A 251 0.68 -6.22 22.85
N GLY A 252 -0.33 -6.45 22.03
CA GLY A 252 -1.74 -6.25 22.38
C GLY A 252 -2.13 -4.79 22.58
N ASN A 253 -3.31 -4.58 23.17
CA ASN A 253 -3.83 -3.27 23.57
C ASN A 253 -4.33 -3.24 25.03
N THR A 254 -4.20 -4.36 25.78
CA THR A 254 -4.60 -4.44 27.18
C THR A 254 -3.46 -4.20 28.17
N ALA A 255 -2.22 -4.02 27.70
CA ALA A 255 -1.05 -3.78 28.53
C ALA A 255 -0.26 -2.58 27.99
N VAL A 256 0.46 -1.90 28.87
CA VAL A 256 1.34 -0.78 28.48
C VAL A 256 2.64 -1.35 27.91
N VAL A 257 3.00 -0.92 26.70
CA VAL A 257 4.28 -1.26 26.05
C VAL A 257 5.44 -0.92 27.01
N PRO A 258 6.44 -1.81 27.21
CA PRO A 258 6.80 -2.99 26.40
C PRO A 258 6.24 -4.34 26.89
N ALA A 259 5.31 -4.34 27.84
CA ALA A 259 4.71 -5.59 28.32
C ALA A 259 3.89 -6.27 27.23
N ALA A 260 3.84 -7.61 27.24
CA ALA A 260 2.93 -8.36 26.40
C ALA A 260 1.49 -8.15 26.89
N GLY A 261 0.54 -8.12 25.96
CA GLY A 261 -0.86 -7.91 26.23
C GLY A 261 -1.74 -8.65 25.22
N ASN A 262 -2.99 -8.89 25.60
CA ASN A 262 -3.98 -9.36 24.65
C ASN A 262 -4.37 -8.18 23.75
N HIS A 263 -4.74 -8.47 22.50
CA HIS A 263 -5.43 -7.52 21.66
C HIS A 263 -6.93 -7.83 21.69
N VAL A 264 -7.71 -6.88 22.19
CA VAL A 264 -9.15 -7.02 22.37
C VAL A 264 -9.87 -5.94 21.57
N TRP A 265 -10.84 -6.35 20.77
CA TRP A 265 -11.74 -5.42 20.08
C TRP A 265 -13.18 -5.91 20.15
N THR A 266 -14.10 -4.98 19.93
CA THR A 266 -15.54 -5.26 19.98
C THR A 266 -16.24 -4.85 18.71
N PHE A 267 -17.37 -5.47 18.42
CA PHE A 267 -18.27 -5.06 17.34
C PHE A 267 -19.70 -5.55 17.63
N THR A 268 -20.69 -4.87 17.08
CA THR A 268 -22.10 -5.26 17.17
C THR A 268 -22.59 -5.72 15.80
N THR A 269 -23.31 -6.83 15.77
CA THR A 269 -23.86 -7.39 14.52
C THR A 269 -25.18 -6.72 14.14
N SER A 270 -25.43 -6.55 12.84
CA SER A 270 -26.70 -6.10 12.30
C SER A 270 -27.68 -7.26 12.09
N ALA A 271 -28.94 -6.95 11.75
CA ALA A 271 -29.99 -7.94 11.48
C ALA A 271 -29.91 -8.58 10.08
N VAL A 272 -29.06 -8.06 9.20
CA VAL A 272 -29.06 -8.41 7.78
C VAL A 272 -27.74 -9.07 7.42
N SER A 273 -27.83 -10.20 6.73
CA SER A 273 -26.67 -10.81 6.07
C SER A 273 -26.34 -10.01 4.82
N ASP A 274 -25.06 -9.75 4.61
CA ASP A 274 -24.64 -9.14 3.37
C ASP A 274 -24.52 -10.20 2.28
N SER A 275 -25.25 -10.01 1.20
CA SER A 275 -25.24 -10.88 0.01
C SER A 275 -24.98 -10.09 -1.26
N THR A 276 -24.64 -8.81 -1.13
CA THR A 276 -24.35 -7.94 -2.25
C THR A 276 -22.94 -8.25 -2.72
N ALA A 277 -22.78 -8.53 -4.00
CA ALA A 277 -21.44 -8.70 -4.55
C ALA A 277 -20.77 -7.31 -4.68
N PRO A 278 -19.48 -7.18 -4.33
CA PRO A 278 -18.75 -5.96 -4.56
C PRO A 278 -18.65 -5.66 -6.07
N THR A 279 -18.50 -4.38 -6.39
CA THR A 279 -18.25 -3.90 -7.76
C THR A 279 -17.07 -2.94 -7.77
N VAL A 280 -16.40 -2.81 -8.93
CA VAL A 280 -15.34 -1.81 -9.12
C VAL A 280 -15.97 -0.52 -9.66
N THR A 281 -15.94 0.54 -8.88
CA THR A 281 -16.58 1.83 -9.18
C THR A 281 -15.69 2.75 -10.01
N THR A 282 -14.39 2.75 -9.77
CA THR A 282 -13.40 3.52 -10.54
C THR A 282 -12.12 2.72 -10.76
N ILE A 283 -11.41 3.04 -11.84
CA ILE A 283 -10.12 2.44 -12.21
C ILE A 283 -9.13 3.52 -12.65
N ASN A 284 -7.85 3.27 -12.43
CA ASN A 284 -6.74 4.09 -12.88
C ASN A 284 -5.57 3.17 -13.31
N PRO A 285 -4.95 3.34 -14.48
CA PRO A 285 -5.35 4.21 -15.59
C PRO A 285 -6.77 3.92 -16.07
N ALA A 286 -7.39 4.92 -16.70
CA ALA A 286 -8.67 4.72 -17.38
C ALA A 286 -8.54 3.64 -18.47
N ASP A 287 -9.63 2.94 -18.75
CA ASP A 287 -9.63 1.88 -19.76
C ASP A 287 -9.28 2.43 -21.16
N GLY A 288 -8.32 1.80 -21.81
CA GLY A 288 -7.77 2.22 -23.10
C GLY A 288 -6.85 3.45 -23.02
N ALA A 289 -6.47 3.93 -21.83
CA ALA A 289 -5.60 5.09 -21.70
C ALA A 289 -4.26 4.87 -22.43
N THR A 290 -3.83 5.87 -23.20
CA THR A 290 -2.55 5.88 -23.91
C THR A 290 -1.56 6.85 -23.27
N ALA A 291 -0.27 6.68 -23.56
CA ALA A 291 0.79 7.54 -23.05
C ALA A 291 0.85 7.60 -21.50
N VAL A 292 0.45 6.53 -20.83
CA VAL A 292 0.56 6.42 -19.36
C VAL A 292 2.02 6.45 -18.96
N CYS A 293 2.37 7.28 -17.99
CA CYS A 293 3.74 7.39 -17.52
C CYS A 293 4.24 6.10 -16.84
N LEU A 294 5.54 5.82 -16.94
CA LEU A 294 6.12 4.51 -16.62
C LEU A 294 5.94 4.09 -15.16
N THR A 295 5.93 5.04 -14.23
CA THR A 295 5.84 4.78 -12.78
C THR A 295 4.43 4.93 -12.21
N ARG A 296 3.40 4.89 -13.07
CA ARG A 296 2.01 5.08 -12.65
C ARG A 296 1.57 3.93 -11.75
N VAL A 297 0.96 4.22 -10.62
CA VAL A 297 0.27 3.19 -9.81
C VAL A 297 -1.04 2.82 -10.51
N VAL A 298 -1.31 1.53 -10.64
CA VAL A 298 -2.57 1.01 -11.17
C VAL A 298 -3.51 0.82 -9.98
N SER A 299 -4.74 1.32 -10.01
CA SER A 299 -5.67 1.22 -8.90
C SER A 299 -7.11 0.95 -9.32
N ALA A 300 -7.89 0.44 -8.37
CA ALA A 300 -9.32 0.20 -8.50
C ALA A 300 -10.03 0.49 -7.16
N THR A 301 -11.12 1.24 -7.19
CA THR A 301 -11.98 1.50 -6.03
C THR A 301 -13.15 0.52 -6.04
N PHE A 302 -13.45 -0.10 -4.90
CA PHE A 302 -14.59 -0.99 -4.73
C PHE A 302 -15.84 -0.25 -4.22
N SER A 303 -17.03 -0.83 -4.39
CA SER A 303 -18.29 -0.25 -3.93
C SER A 303 -18.55 -0.42 -2.43
N GLU A 304 -17.76 -1.26 -1.78
CA GLU A 304 -17.94 -1.66 -0.38
C GLU A 304 -16.61 -2.15 0.22
N PRO A 305 -16.53 -2.32 1.56
CA PRO A 305 -15.32 -2.81 2.21
C PRO A 305 -14.95 -4.23 1.75
N MET A 306 -13.74 -4.37 1.20
CA MET A 306 -13.20 -5.65 0.76
C MET A 306 -12.44 -6.40 1.85
N ASN A 307 -12.45 -7.73 1.78
CA ASN A 307 -11.52 -8.57 2.52
C ASN A 307 -10.10 -8.38 1.95
N ALA A 308 -9.29 -7.59 2.66
CA ALA A 308 -7.92 -7.26 2.26
C ALA A 308 -7.05 -8.51 2.01
N ALA A 309 -7.29 -9.63 2.70
CA ALA A 309 -6.53 -10.86 2.50
C ALA A 309 -6.84 -11.56 1.16
N SER A 310 -7.97 -11.25 0.53
CA SER A 310 -8.33 -11.73 -0.80
C SER A 310 -7.73 -10.88 -1.94
N ILE A 311 -7.21 -9.68 -1.63
CA ILE A 311 -6.60 -8.77 -2.59
C ILE A 311 -5.08 -8.98 -2.55
N THR A 312 -4.57 -9.74 -3.51
CA THR A 312 -3.18 -10.18 -3.55
C THR A 312 -2.62 -10.04 -4.96
N PRO A 313 -1.30 -10.17 -5.17
CA PRO A 313 -0.73 -10.21 -6.52
C PRO A 313 -1.24 -11.34 -7.42
N SER A 314 -1.96 -12.33 -6.89
CA SER A 314 -2.63 -13.36 -7.71
C SER A 314 -4.05 -12.99 -8.12
N THR A 315 -4.74 -12.14 -7.35
CA THR A 315 -6.14 -11.76 -7.62
C THR A 315 -6.29 -10.35 -8.21
N PHE A 316 -5.26 -9.51 -8.09
CA PHE A 316 -5.12 -8.25 -8.81
C PHE A 316 -3.81 -8.29 -9.61
N THR A 317 -3.95 -8.63 -10.90
CA THR A 317 -2.82 -8.88 -11.80
C THR A 317 -2.70 -7.80 -12.87
N VAL A 318 -1.47 -7.52 -13.29
CA VAL A 318 -1.16 -6.75 -14.49
C VAL A 318 -0.31 -7.61 -15.41
N THR A 319 -0.67 -7.72 -16.68
CA THR A 319 0.02 -8.57 -17.65
C THR A 319 0.45 -7.79 -18.89
N ASN A 320 1.57 -8.18 -19.49
CA ASN A 320 2.04 -7.73 -20.80
C ASN A 320 2.00 -8.93 -21.75
N GLY A 321 1.08 -8.94 -22.72
CA GLY A 321 0.94 -10.06 -23.65
C GLY A 321 0.67 -11.41 -22.97
N GLY A 322 -0.04 -11.40 -21.83
CA GLY A 322 -0.32 -12.58 -21.01
C GLY A 322 0.78 -12.98 -20.02
N VAL A 323 1.93 -12.29 -20.04
CA VAL A 323 3.01 -12.49 -19.04
C VAL A 323 2.78 -11.56 -17.85
N ALA A 324 2.74 -12.11 -16.64
CA ALA A 324 2.56 -11.32 -15.42
C ALA A 324 3.71 -10.32 -15.21
N VAL A 325 3.34 -9.07 -14.92
CA VAL A 325 4.26 -8.03 -14.47
C VAL A 325 4.48 -8.22 -12.98
N SER A 326 5.74 -8.26 -12.54
CA SER A 326 6.04 -8.31 -11.11
C SER A 326 5.66 -6.99 -10.42
N GLY A 327 4.87 -7.10 -9.37
CA GLY A 327 4.41 -5.96 -8.59
C GLY A 327 3.94 -6.35 -7.19
N THR A 328 3.76 -5.35 -6.36
CA THR A 328 3.11 -5.46 -5.06
C THR A 328 1.67 -4.97 -5.18
N VAL A 329 0.79 -5.55 -4.38
CA VAL A 329 -0.59 -5.10 -4.25
C VAL A 329 -0.83 -4.64 -2.81
N SER A 330 -1.52 -3.52 -2.65
CA SER A 330 -2.01 -3.01 -1.38
C SER A 330 -3.50 -2.71 -1.48
N TYR A 331 -4.17 -2.65 -0.34
CA TYR A 331 -5.56 -2.22 -0.23
C TYR A 331 -5.72 -1.26 0.95
N ASP A 332 -6.27 -0.08 0.69
CA ASP A 332 -6.64 0.88 1.72
C ASP A 332 -8.13 0.74 2.06
N ALA A 333 -8.42 0.22 3.24
CA ALA A 333 -9.79 -0.04 3.68
C ALA A 333 -10.62 1.22 3.90
N ALA A 334 -9.97 2.37 4.16
CA ALA A 334 -10.68 3.63 4.39
C ALA A 334 -11.25 4.22 3.09
N SER A 335 -10.46 4.19 2.01
CA SER A 335 -10.88 4.65 0.68
C SER A 335 -11.42 3.53 -0.23
N GLN A 336 -11.38 2.27 0.23
CA GLN A 336 -11.76 1.08 -0.54
C GLN A 336 -10.96 0.93 -1.85
N VAL A 337 -9.71 1.39 -1.85
CA VAL A 337 -8.84 1.37 -3.04
C VAL A 337 -7.81 0.26 -2.95
N ALA A 338 -7.82 -0.65 -3.93
CA ALA A 338 -6.67 -1.51 -4.18
C ALA A 338 -5.70 -0.85 -5.15
N SER A 339 -4.40 -1.02 -4.92
CA SER A 339 -3.33 -0.46 -5.74
C SER A 339 -2.31 -1.54 -6.09
N PHE A 340 -1.88 -1.57 -7.35
CA PHE A 340 -0.77 -2.36 -7.86
C PHE A 340 0.39 -1.44 -8.23
N THR A 341 1.56 -1.72 -7.66
CA THR A 341 2.81 -1.01 -7.94
C THR A 341 3.84 -1.98 -8.47
N THR A 342 4.42 -1.71 -9.64
CA THR A 342 5.49 -2.53 -10.19
C THR A 342 6.72 -2.52 -9.28
N THR A 343 7.39 -3.66 -9.14
CA THR A 343 8.65 -3.76 -8.38
C THR A 343 9.87 -3.25 -9.15
N SER A 344 9.70 -2.98 -10.45
CA SER A 344 10.73 -2.37 -11.30
C SER A 344 10.91 -0.89 -10.96
N ALA A 345 12.12 -0.48 -10.59
CA ALA A 345 12.45 0.93 -10.34
C ALA A 345 12.29 1.82 -11.59
N ALA A 346 12.42 1.25 -12.79
CA ALA A 346 12.16 1.95 -14.06
C ALA A 346 10.67 2.07 -14.39
N GLY A 347 9.80 1.44 -13.60
CA GLY A 347 8.38 1.37 -13.86
C GLY A 347 8.00 0.25 -14.84
N PHE A 348 6.83 0.41 -15.46
CA PHE A 348 6.35 -0.39 -16.58
C PHE A 348 7.23 -0.20 -17.82
N ALA A 349 7.29 -1.22 -18.68
CA ALA A 349 8.02 -1.13 -19.95
C ALA A 349 7.43 0.01 -20.82
N PRO A 350 8.25 0.80 -21.54
CA PRO A 350 7.78 1.92 -22.34
C PRO A 350 7.04 1.46 -23.61
N SER A 351 6.13 2.29 -24.11
CA SER A 351 5.36 2.04 -25.36
C SER A 351 4.70 0.65 -25.40
N THR A 352 4.26 0.16 -24.26
CA THR A 352 3.80 -1.23 -24.07
C THR A 352 2.36 -1.24 -23.58
N ALA A 353 1.55 -2.14 -24.14
CA ALA A 353 0.18 -2.37 -23.70
C ALA A 353 0.14 -3.36 -22.53
N PHE A 354 -0.63 -3.02 -21.51
CA PHE A 354 -0.86 -3.83 -20.32
C PHE A 354 -2.35 -4.12 -20.16
N VAL A 355 -2.66 -5.30 -19.66
CA VAL A 355 -4.02 -5.71 -19.28
C VAL A 355 -4.04 -5.96 -17.78
N VAL A 356 -4.99 -5.33 -17.11
CA VAL A 356 -5.23 -5.46 -15.68
C VAL A 356 -6.43 -6.38 -15.47
N THR A 357 -6.35 -7.29 -14.51
CA THR A 357 -7.44 -8.20 -14.13
C THR A 357 -7.60 -8.21 -12.62
N ILE A 358 -8.83 -7.98 -12.15
CA ILE A 358 -9.24 -8.29 -10.78
C ILE A 358 -10.16 -9.52 -10.87
N GLU A 359 -9.68 -10.62 -10.30
CA GLU A 359 -10.32 -11.93 -10.41
C GLU A 359 -11.59 -12.02 -9.53
N SER A 360 -12.60 -12.69 -10.07
CA SER A 360 -13.86 -13.03 -9.41
C SER A 360 -13.90 -14.50 -8.97
N GLY A 361 -15.05 -14.93 -8.44
CA GLY A 361 -15.28 -16.32 -8.06
C GLY A 361 -14.57 -16.75 -6.76
N SER A 362 -14.46 -18.06 -6.55
CA SER A 362 -14.02 -18.64 -5.25
C SER A 362 -12.55 -18.43 -4.92
N THR A 363 -11.73 -18.06 -5.91
CA THR A 363 -10.30 -17.74 -5.73
C THR A 363 -10.02 -16.25 -5.93
N GLY A 364 -11.04 -15.46 -6.28
CA GLY A 364 -10.92 -14.04 -6.55
C GLY A 364 -11.01 -13.16 -5.31
N VAL A 365 -11.19 -11.86 -5.54
CA VAL A 365 -11.41 -10.90 -4.46
C VAL A 365 -12.82 -11.04 -3.89
N THR A 366 -12.95 -10.89 -2.57
CA THR A 366 -14.21 -11.00 -1.84
C THR A 366 -14.40 -9.81 -0.90
N ASP A 367 -15.64 -9.46 -0.60
CA ASP A 367 -15.98 -8.51 0.47
C ASP A 367 -15.75 -9.11 1.87
N LEU A 368 -16.08 -8.35 2.92
CA LEU A 368 -16.00 -8.83 4.29
C LEU A 368 -16.99 -9.94 4.65
N ALA A 369 -18.05 -10.13 3.87
CA ALA A 369 -19.07 -11.15 4.04
C ALA A 369 -18.81 -12.43 3.20
N GLY A 370 -17.76 -12.41 2.39
CA GLY A 370 -17.35 -13.50 1.50
C GLY A 370 -18.02 -13.48 0.12
N ASN A 371 -18.74 -12.42 -0.25
CA ASN A 371 -19.27 -12.30 -1.61
C ASN A 371 -18.13 -11.92 -2.56
N ALA A 372 -17.97 -12.69 -3.64
CA ALA A 372 -16.98 -12.38 -4.68
C ALA A 372 -17.54 -11.36 -5.68
N LEU A 373 -16.65 -10.72 -6.46
CA LEU A 373 -17.08 -10.00 -7.65
C LEU A 373 -18.00 -10.89 -8.52
N ALA A 374 -19.01 -10.30 -9.15
CA ALA A 374 -19.93 -11.05 -10.01
C ALA A 374 -19.25 -11.61 -11.28
N ALA A 375 -18.22 -10.93 -11.77
CA ALA A 375 -17.37 -11.32 -12.89
C ALA A 375 -16.00 -10.62 -12.79
N ASP A 376 -15.00 -11.16 -13.48
CA ASP A 376 -13.66 -10.54 -13.51
C ASP A 376 -13.76 -9.11 -14.04
N ARG A 377 -13.08 -8.18 -13.36
CA ARG A 377 -12.92 -6.82 -13.86
C ARG A 377 -11.63 -6.71 -14.65
N THR A 378 -11.75 -6.50 -15.97
CA THR A 378 -10.60 -6.35 -16.86
C THR A 378 -10.58 -4.99 -17.56
N TRP A 379 -9.40 -4.39 -17.68
CA TRP A 379 -9.20 -3.17 -18.47
C TRP A 379 -7.78 -3.09 -19.00
N SER A 380 -7.52 -2.16 -19.93
CA SER A 380 -6.20 -2.03 -20.55
C SER A 380 -5.66 -0.61 -20.49
N PHE A 381 -4.34 -0.47 -20.58
CA PHE A 381 -3.67 0.81 -20.78
C PHE A 381 -2.37 0.63 -21.57
N THR A 382 -1.88 1.70 -22.19
CA THR A 382 -0.61 1.73 -22.94
C THR A 382 0.31 2.79 -22.38
N THR A 383 1.53 2.40 -22.03
CA THR A 383 2.55 3.32 -21.52
C THR A 383 3.14 4.21 -22.60
N GLY A 384 3.58 5.41 -22.22
CA GLY A 384 4.42 6.28 -23.03
C GLY A 384 5.90 5.93 -22.85
N THR A 385 6.77 6.95 -22.89
CA THR A 385 8.21 6.82 -22.64
C THR A 385 8.70 7.59 -21.41
N ALA A 386 7.83 8.42 -20.81
CA ALA A 386 8.19 9.29 -19.69
C ALA A 386 7.86 8.63 -18.34
N ALA A 387 8.74 8.80 -17.35
CA ALA A 387 8.40 8.53 -15.95
C ALA A 387 7.25 9.44 -15.51
N CYS A 388 6.50 9.04 -14.48
CA CYS A 388 5.52 9.96 -13.91
C CYS A 388 6.24 11.10 -13.23
N ASP A 389 5.64 12.28 -13.30
CA ASP A 389 6.16 13.45 -12.62
C ASP A 389 6.14 13.18 -11.12
N GLY A 390 7.33 13.01 -10.53
CA GLY A 390 7.48 13.02 -9.08
C GLY A 390 7.24 14.41 -8.51
N PRO A 391 7.14 14.56 -7.17
CA PRO A 391 7.04 15.88 -6.56
C PRO A 391 8.22 16.75 -6.99
N VAL A 392 7.94 17.94 -7.49
CA VAL A 392 8.98 18.85 -7.99
C VAL A 392 9.87 19.29 -6.83
N ILE A 393 11.18 19.14 -7.01
CA ILE A 393 12.19 19.48 -6.00
C ILE A 393 12.29 21.00 -5.89
N LEU A 394 11.86 21.56 -4.76
CA LEU A 394 11.92 22.99 -4.47
C LEU A 394 13.31 23.47 -3.96
N GLY A 395 14.24 22.55 -3.69
CA GLY A 395 15.53 22.88 -3.09
C GLY A 395 15.38 23.65 -1.78
N THR A 396 16.20 24.69 -1.60
CA THR A 396 16.17 25.56 -0.41
C THR A 396 14.88 26.39 -0.31
N ALA A 397 14.16 26.59 -1.41
CA ALA A 397 12.85 27.27 -1.41
C ALA A 397 11.78 26.50 -0.61
N ALA A 398 11.97 25.20 -0.38
CA ALA A 398 11.06 24.37 0.41
C ALA A 398 10.85 24.89 1.85
N THR A 399 11.81 25.63 2.40
CA THR A 399 11.72 26.14 3.78
C THR A 399 10.88 27.41 3.92
N PHE A 400 10.51 28.05 2.81
CA PHE A 400 9.79 29.32 2.80
C PHE A 400 8.28 29.11 2.70
N GLY A 401 7.53 29.75 3.60
CA GLY A 401 6.08 29.91 3.47
C GLY A 401 5.74 31.04 2.50
N ALA A 402 6.54 32.12 2.48
CA ALA A 402 6.36 33.24 1.56
C ALA A 402 7.69 33.79 1.05
N PHE A 403 7.75 34.12 -0.24
CA PHE A 403 8.95 34.68 -0.85
C PHE A 403 8.60 35.78 -1.87
N GLY A 404 9.08 37.01 -1.66
CA GLY A 404 8.69 38.22 -2.40
C GLY A 404 9.67 38.69 -3.47
N GLY A 405 10.30 37.78 -4.21
CA GLY A 405 11.17 38.11 -5.34
C GLY A 405 12.22 39.17 -5.03
N GLY A 406 12.30 40.21 -5.86
CA GLY A 406 13.11 41.41 -5.62
C GLY A 406 12.27 42.63 -5.18
N ALA A 407 10.96 42.47 -5.01
CA ALA A 407 10.05 43.56 -4.67
C ALA A 407 9.60 43.57 -3.20
N GLY A 408 9.87 42.50 -2.45
CA GLY A 408 9.57 42.42 -1.02
C GLY A 408 8.26 41.72 -0.68
N VAL A 409 7.94 41.71 0.61
CA VAL A 409 6.73 41.07 1.15
C VAL A 409 6.02 42.07 2.05
N THR A 410 4.74 42.29 1.79
CA THR A 410 3.96 43.31 2.51
C THR A 410 2.73 42.69 3.16
N ASN A 411 2.57 42.96 4.45
CA ASN A 411 1.35 42.68 5.19
C ASN A 411 0.56 43.98 5.41
N HIS A 412 -0.76 43.87 5.34
CA HIS A 412 -1.70 44.94 5.66
C HIS A 412 -2.81 44.48 6.64
N GLY A 413 -2.67 43.28 7.23
CA GLY A 413 -3.60 42.73 8.21
C GLY A 413 -2.99 42.57 9.59
N VAL A 414 -3.81 42.41 10.61
CA VAL A 414 -3.37 42.25 12.01
C VAL A 414 -3.36 40.80 12.49
N ASN A 415 -3.94 39.89 11.69
CA ASN A 415 -4.04 38.45 11.98
C ASN A 415 -3.18 37.61 11.02
N THR A 416 -2.14 38.20 10.43
CA THR A 416 -1.27 37.49 9.50
C THR A 416 -0.26 36.63 10.27
N VAL A 417 -0.16 35.35 9.89
CA VAL A 417 0.77 34.37 10.48
C VAL A 417 1.39 33.55 9.36
N VAL A 418 2.72 33.51 9.29
CA VAL A 418 3.49 32.67 8.36
C VAL A 418 4.21 31.59 9.16
N ASN A 419 3.73 30.35 9.07
CA ASN A 419 4.41 29.17 9.62
C ASN A 419 5.40 28.62 8.60
N GLY A 420 6.61 29.19 8.61
CA GLY A 420 7.71 28.92 7.69
C GLY A 420 8.62 30.14 7.56
N ASN A 421 9.72 30.02 6.81
CA ASN A 421 10.57 31.17 6.54
C ASN A 421 9.87 32.17 5.63
N LEU A 422 10.25 33.44 5.73
CA LEU A 422 9.85 34.51 4.83
C LEU A 422 11.09 35.13 4.20
N GLY A 423 11.03 35.58 2.95
CA GLY A 423 12.21 36.22 2.37
C GLY A 423 12.01 37.05 1.11
N THR A 424 13.07 37.79 0.77
CA THR A 424 13.21 38.56 -0.46
C THR A 424 14.69 38.66 -0.83
N THR A 425 14.97 38.75 -2.14
CA THR A 425 16.33 39.06 -2.64
C THR A 425 16.67 40.54 -2.57
N ALA A 426 15.76 41.37 -2.06
CA ALA A 426 15.96 42.80 -1.84
C ALA A 426 16.36 43.14 -0.39
N ALA A 427 16.53 44.44 -0.11
CA ALA A 427 16.78 44.93 1.24
C ALA A 427 15.59 44.63 2.17
N CYS A 428 15.87 44.41 3.46
CA CYS A 428 14.83 44.16 4.47
C CYS A 428 13.83 45.30 4.63
N THR A 429 14.15 46.51 4.18
CA THR A 429 13.21 47.65 4.15
C THR A 429 12.03 47.45 3.20
N LEU A 430 12.06 46.41 2.34
CA LEU A 430 10.92 46.01 1.52
C LEU A 430 10.11 44.86 2.14
N ILE A 431 10.41 44.47 3.37
CA ILE A 431 9.52 43.66 4.18
C ILE A 431 8.81 44.61 5.14
N THR A 432 7.48 44.65 5.09
CA THR A 432 6.67 45.59 5.88
C THR A 432 5.49 44.88 6.54
N GLY A 433 5.15 45.29 7.76
CA GLY A 433 4.07 44.71 8.56
C GLY A 433 4.36 43.33 9.12
N PHE A 434 5.63 43.02 9.43
CA PHE A 434 6.01 41.72 9.98
C PHE A 434 6.97 41.81 11.16
N HIS A 435 7.00 40.76 11.97
CA HIS A 435 8.06 40.47 12.91
C HIS A 435 8.37 38.97 12.95
N ASP A 436 9.60 38.63 13.30
CA ASP A 436 9.98 37.29 13.72
C ASP A 436 10.37 37.28 15.20
N ALA A 437 10.94 36.18 15.69
CA ALA A 437 11.34 36.05 17.09
C ALA A 437 12.43 37.05 17.53
N SER A 438 13.15 37.67 16.59
CA SER A 438 14.34 38.49 16.86
C SER A 438 14.20 39.94 16.40
N ASN A 439 13.43 40.20 15.34
CA ASN A 439 13.40 41.50 14.66
C ASN A 439 11.98 41.88 14.22
N THR A 440 11.76 43.20 14.09
CA THR A 440 10.54 43.81 13.57
C THR A 440 10.85 44.54 12.25
N TYR A 441 9.93 44.43 11.29
CA TYR A 441 10.06 44.88 9.91
C TYR A 441 8.88 45.80 9.56
N ASP A 442 9.06 47.08 9.89
CA ASP A 442 8.12 48.18 9.61
C ASP A 442 6.66 47.82 9.97
N GLU A 443 6.43 47.47 11.23
CA GLU A 443 5.13 47.07 11.76
C GLU A 443 4.46 48.21 12.51
N THR A 444 3.15 48.38 12.30
CA THR A 444 2.26 49.25 13.06
C THR A 444 1.14 48.43 13.72
N ILE A 445 0.29 49.09 14.51
CA ILE A 445 -0.88 48.44 15.11
C ILE A 445 -1.94 47.98 14.08
N LEU A 446 -1.81 48.39 12.81
CA LEU A 446 -2.77 48.09 11.74
C LEU A 446 -2.31 46.98 10.80
N ASP A 447 -1.06 46.53 10.90
CA ASP A 447 -0.43 45.58 9.99
C ASP A 447 0.53 44.64 10.73
N VAL A 448 0.04 43.98 11.78
CA VAL A 448 0.80 43.02 12.60
C VAL A 448 0.85 41.64 11.94
N GLY A 449 2.07 41.15 11.66
CA GLY A 449 2.31 39.89 10.96
C GLY A 449 3.37 39.03 11.64
N ALA A 450 2.98 37.90 12.22
CA ALA A 450 3.93 36.99 12.87
C ALA A 450 4.57 36.03 11.87
N VAL A 451 5.90 35.89 11.90
CA VAL A 451 6.63 34.86 11.16
C VAL A 451 7.22 33.84 12.13
N ASN A 452 6.68 32.62 12.12
CA ASN A 452 7.15 31.48 12.91
C ASN A 452 8.28 30.75 12.18
N GLY A 453 9.31 31.51 11.82
CA GLY A 453 10.47 31.09 11.04
C GLY A 453 11.51 32.22 11.03
N ILE A 454 12.43 32.19 10.08
CA ILE A 454 13.45 33.24 9.92
C ILE A 454 13.10 34.12 8.72
N ILE A 455 13.23 35.43 8.89
CA ILE A 455 13.12 36.40 7.79
C ILE A 455 14.48 36.59 7.11
N ASN A 456 14.57 36.22 5.82
CA ASN A 456 15.80 36.27 5.03
C ASN A 456 15.74 37.38 3.97
N CYS A 457 16.54 38.42 4.15
CA CYS A 457 16.60 39.58 3.25
C CYS A 457 17.98 40.24 3.28
N GLY A 458 18.23 41.18 2.37
CA GLY A 458 19.49 41.90 2.24
C GLY A 458 19.65 43.09 3.19
N PRO A 459 20.89 43.59 3.34
CA PRO A 459 21.20 44.74 4.19
C PRO A 459 20.39 45.99 3.77
N PRO A 460 20.19 46.96 4.68
CA PRO A 460 20.78 47.09 6.02
C PRO A 460 20.13 46.16 7.08
N ALA A 461 20.65 46.23 8.31
CA ALA A 461 20.11 45.49 9.46
C ALA A 461 18.58 45.69 9.58
N PRO A 462 17.80 44.64 9.90
CA PRO A 462 18.25 43.33 10.39
C PRO A 462 18.84 42.40 9.31
N GLY A 463 18.79 42.80 8.05
CA GLY A 463 19.40 42.06 6.94
C GLY A 463 20.92 42.05 6.96
N THR A 464 21.48 40.96 6.46
CA THR A 464 22.91 40.73 6.34
C THR A 464 23.24 40.18 4.96
N THR A 465 24.52 40.14 4.62
CA THR A 465 24.99 39.45 3.40
C THR A 465 24.69 37.95 3.45
N THR A 466 24.70 37.33 4.64
CA THR A 466 24.38 35.92 4.84
C THR A 466 22.90 35.63 4.56
N THR A 467 21.98 36.41 5.14
CA THR A 467 20.54 36.25 4.91
C THR A 467 20.17 36.56 3.46
N LEU A 468 20.88 37.50 2.81
CA LEU A 468 20.75 37.74 1.37
C LEU A 468 21.18 36.53 0.53
N ALA A 469 22.28 35.87 0.89
CA ALA A 469 22.77 34.69 0.18
C ALA A 469 21.77 33.53 0.26
N ILE A 470 21.18 33.30 1.44
CA ILE A 470 20.10 32.31 1.64
C ILE A 470 18.90 32.64 0.74
N ALA A 471 18.42 33.89 0.76
CA ALA A 471 17.30 34.31 -0.07
C ALA A 471 17.61 34.20 -1.58
N THR A 472 18.85 34.53 -1.98
CA THR A 472 19.28 34.44 -3.37
C THR A 472 19.29 33.00 -3.87
N GLN A 473 19.78 32.05 -3.06
CA GLN A 473 19.74 30.63 -3.40
C GLN A 473 18.32 30.10 -3.45
N ALA A 474 17.46 30.46 -2.48
CA ALA A 474 16.06 30.06 -2.46
C ALA A 474 15.31 30.53 -3.72
N ARG A 475 15.54 31.77 -4.18
CA ARG A 475 14.98 32.26 -5.44
C ARG A 475 15.48 31.45 -6.65
N ALA A 476 16.77 31.10 -6.68
CA ALA A 476 17.35 30.32 -7.77
C ALA A 476 16.72 28.91 -7.83
N ASP A 477 16.59 28.24 -6.70
CA ASP A 477 15.95 26.92 -6.62
C ASP A 477 14.46 26.99 -6.98
N ALA A 478 13.76 28.04 -6.54
CA ALA A 478 12.36 28.26 -6.94
C ALA A 478 12.21 28.49 -8.45
N LEU A 479 13.15 29.19 -9.10
CA LEU A 479 13.16 29.37 -10.54
C LEU A 479 13.42 28.04 -11.28
N VAL A 480 14.31 27.19 -10.75
CA VAL A 480 14.53 25.83 -11.28
C VAL A 480 13.24 25.01 -11.19
N ALA A 481 12.58 25.03 -10.03
CA ALA A 481 11.30 24.34 -9.84
C ALA A 481 10.20 24.87 -10.78
N TYR A 482 10.09 26.19 -10.94
CA TYR A 482 9.15 26.81 -11.88
C TYR A 482 9.38 26.35 -13.33
N ASN A 483 10.62 26.35 -13.78
CA ASN A 483 10.97 25.90 -15.13
C ASN A 483 10.73 24.40 -15.32
N ALA A 484 11.00 23.59 -14.28
CA ALA A 484 10.70 22.16 -14.31
C ALA A 484 9.19 21.91 -14.41
N LEU A 485 8.37 22.61 -13.60
CA LEU A 485 6.91 22.54 -13.67
C LEU A 485 6.39 22.97 -15.04
N ALA A 486 6.91 24.05 -15.61
CA ALA A 486 6.50 24.55 -16.92
C ALA A 486 6.92 23.63 -18.08
N ALA A 487 7.97 22.84 -17.89
CA ALA A 487 8.47 21.89 -18.89
C ALA A 487 7.73 20.55 -18.90
N LEU A 488 6.89 20.28 -17.90
CA LEU A 488 6.08 19.06 -17.89
C LEU A 488 5.14 19.03 -19.10
N PRO A 489 4.90 17.84 -19.70
CA PRO A 489 3.97 17.69 -20.81
C PRO A 489 2.60 18.32 -20.49
N PRO A 490 1.99 19.08 -21.42
CA PRO A 490 0.69 19.69 -21.19
C PRO A 490 -0.38 18.66 -20.83
N GLY A 491 -1.16 18.98 -19.82
CA GLY A 491 -2.29 18.21 -19.33
C GLY A 491 -3.62 18.58 -19.98
N SER A 492 -4.66 17.85 -19.58
CA SER A 492 -6.04 18.19 -19.93
C SER A 492 -6.52 19.48 -19.25
N ASP A 493 -7.49 20.17 -19.86
CA ASP A 493 -8.20 21.32 -19.29
C ASP A 493 -9.70 21.01 -19.12
N PRO A 494 -10.08 20.23 -18.09
CA PRO A 494 -11.44 19.67 -17.98
C PRO A 494 -12.55 20.71 -17.79
N GLY A 495 -12.21 21.92 -17.35
CA GLY A 495 -13.17 23.00 -17.12
C GLY A 495 -12.91 24.25 -17.96
N ALA A 496 -12.08 24.15 -19.01
CA ALA A 496 -11.71 25.28 -19.87
C ALA A 496 -11.23 26.50 -19.06
N GLY A 497 -10.33 26.26 -18.10
CA GLY A 497 -9.82 27.25 -17.16
C GLY A 497 -10.61 27.39 -15.86
N GLN A 498 -11.86 26.91 -15.77
CA GLN A 498 -12.61 26.89 -14.50
C GLN A 498 -12.43 25.57 -13.76
N LEU A 499 -11.80 25.59 -12.59
CA LEU A 499 -11.57 24.40 -11.76
C LEU A 499 -12.59 24.23 -10.62
N GLY A 500 -13.35 25.28 -10.30
CA GLY A 500 -14.36 25.22 -9.24
C GLY A 500 -15.46 24.20 -9.54
N GLY A 501 -15.81 23.39 -8.55
CA GLY A 501 -16.80 22.32 -8.65
C GLY A 501 -16.28 21.00 -9.21
N LEU A 502 -15.00 20.93 -9.61
CA LEU A 502 -14.40 19.70 -10.14
C LEU A 502 -13.81 18.83 -9.03
N VAL A 503 -13.76 17.52 -9.30
CA VAL A 503 -12.96 16.54 -8.57
C VAL A 503 -11.86 16.05 -9.52
N LEU A 504 -10.61 16.30 -9.18
CA LEU A 504 -9.46 16.05 -10.05
C LEU A 504 -8.54 14.98 -9.47
N ALA A 505 -8.29 13.94 -10.27
CA ALA A 505 -7.30 12.91 -10.00
C ALA A 505 -5.86 13.43 -10.18
N PRO A 506 -4.82 12.68 -9.76
CA PRO A 506 -3.44 13.15 -9.84
C PRO A 506 -2.94 13.19 -11.30
N ALA A 507 -2.65 14.40 -11.79
CA ALA A 507 -2.17 14.66 -13.14
C ALA A 507 -1.57 16.07 -13.27
N THR A 508 -0.96 16.33 -14.43
CA THR A 508 -0.72 17.69 -14.93
C THR A 508 -2.00 18.21 -15.58
N TYR A 509 -2.33 19.48 -15.36
CA TYR A 509 -3.46 20.22 -15.90
C TYR A 509 -2.95 21.53 -16.49
N THR A 510 -3.29 21.83 -17.74
CA THR A 510 -2.78 23.01 -18.44
C THR A 510 -3.94 23.85 -18.95
N SER A 511 -4.05 25.09 -18.52
CA SER A 511 -5.14 25.97 -18.97
C SER A 511 -4.96 26.35 -20.43
N ALA A 512 -5.93 25.99 -21.28
CA ALA A 512 -5.93 26.37 -22.68
C ALA A 512 -6.15 27.88 -22.87
N GLY A 513 -6.97 28.49 -22.00
CA GLY A 513 -7.21 29.93 -21.96
C GLY A 513 -6.10 30.74 -21.30
N GLY A 514 -5.11 30.06 -20.71
CA GLY A 514 -3.98 30.67 -20.01
C GLY A 514 -4.30 31.13 -18.58
N THR A 515 -5.50 30.90 -18.07
CA THR A 515 -5.88 31.23 -16.68
C THR A 515 -6.57 30.06 -16.00
N PHE A 516 -6.37 29.92 -14.68
CA PHE A 516 -7.19 29.04 -13.86
C PHE A 516 -8.00 29.86 -12.86
N ASP A 517 -9.30 29.57 -12.79
CA ASP A 517 -10.24 30.18 -11.87
C ASP A 517 -10.90 29.10 -11.00
N ILE A 518 -10.94 29.31 -9.69
CA ILE A 518 -11.72 28.52 -8.73
C ILE A 518 -12.75 29.49 -8.16
N THR A 519 -13.86 29.70 -8.89
CA THR A 519 -14.84 30.75 -8.56
C THR A 519 -16.27 30.24 -8.52
N THR A 520 -16.59 29.19 -9.27
CA THR A 520 -17.95 28.63 -9.36
C THR A 520 -18.29 27.62 -8.26
N GLY A 521 -17.27 27.03 -7.64
CA GLY A 521 -17.40 26.02 -6.58
C GLY A 521 -16.04 25.70 -5.95
N ASP A 522 -16.03 24.82 -4.95
CA ASP A 522 -14.79 24.30 -4.37
C ASP A 522 -14.13 23.30 -5.33
N LEU A 523 -12.81 23.28 -5.38
CA LEU A 523 -12.04 22.29 -6.13
C LEU A 523 -11.65 21.14 -5.19
N THR A 524 -11.88 19.90 -5.58
CA THR A 524 -11.45 18.71 -4.83
C THR A 524 -10.31 18.00 -5.57
N LEU A 525 -9.23 17.69 -4.86
CA LEU A 525 -8.11 16.90 -5.34
C LEU A 525 -8.13 15.53 -4.66
N ASP A 526 -8.29 14.49 -5.47
CA ASP A 526 -8.49 13.11 -5.01
C ASP A 526 -7.26 12.25 -5.31
N ALA A 527 -6.53 11.89 -4.26
CA ALA A 527 -5.34 11.04 -4.37
C ALA A 527 -5.64 9.59 -4.76
N GLN A 528 -6.90 9.15 -4.68
CA GLN A 528 -7.32 7.79 -4.97
C GLN A 528 -6.48 6.77 -4.18
N GLY A 529 -6.24 7.05 -2.88
CA GLY A 529 -5.45 6.20 -1.98
C GLY A 529 -3.93 6.34 -2.11
N ASN A 530 -3.42 7.14 -3.05
CA ASN A 530 -1.99 7.34 -3.25
C ASN A 530 -1.49 8.58 -2.49
N ALA A 531 -0.82 8.38 -1.35
CA ALA A 531 -0.25 9.48 -0.57
C ALA A 531 0.84 10.27 -1.33
N ASP A 532 1.48 9.66 -2.32
CA ASP A 532 2.50 10.27 -3.18
C ASP A 532 1.90 10.88 -4.46
N ALA A 533 0.57 10.96 -4.56
CA ALA A 533 -0.12 11.60 -5.66
C ALA A 533 0.33 13.05 -5.87
N VAL A 534 0.62 13.42 -7.12
CA VAL A 534 1.07 14.76 -7.51
C VAL A 534 0.04 15.43 -8.43
N TRP A 535 -0.21 16.72 -8.16
CA TRP A 535 -0.96 17.60 -9.05
C TRP A 535 -0.07 18.75 -9.50
N VAL A 536 -0.08 19.01 -10.81
CA VAL A 536 0.57 20.18 -11.38
C VAL A 536 -0.43 20.98 -12.19
N PHE A 537 -0.61 22.24 -11.83
CA PHE A 537 -1.44 23.19 -12.57
C PHE A 537 -0.54 24.19 -13.30
N GLN A 538 -0.56 24.16 -14.63
CA GLN A 538 0.17 25.06 -15.51
C GLN A 538 -0.78 26.12 -16.07
N SER A 539 -0.54 27.38 -15.72
CA SER A 539 -1.28 28.54 -16.22
C SER A 539 -0.31 29.50 -16.89
N ALA A 540 -0.59 29.92 -18.13
CA ALA A 540 0.28 30.86 -18.85
C ALA A 540 0.20 32.29 -18.31
N SER A 541 -0.86 32.63 -17.57
CA SER A 541 -1.14 33.98 -17.09
C SER A 541 -1.49 33.98 -15.61
N ALA A 542 -2.71 33.61 -15.22
CA ALA A 542 -3.20 33.89 -13.86
C ALA A 542 -3.81 32.69 -13.15
N LEU A 543 -3.87 32.80 -11.82
CA LEU A 543 -4.66 31.95 -10.94
C LEU A 543 -5.56 32.83 -10.07
N THR A 544 -6.87 32.59 -10.08
CA THR A 544 -7.84 33.28 -9.21
C THR A 544 -8.55 32.26 -8.32
N VAL A 545 -8.56 32.48 -7.00
CA VAL A 545 -9.28 31.64 -6.04
C VAL A 545 -10.29 32.48 -5.28
N GLY A 546 -11.57 32.16 -5.45
CA GLY A 546 -12.67 32.94 -4.89
C GLY A 546 -12.95 34.22 -5.66
N LEU A 547 -14.03 34.88 -5.25
CA LEU A 547 -14.38 36.25 -5.61
C LEU A 547 -14.76 36.98 -4.31
N SER A 548 -14.87 38.31 -4.35
CA SER A 548 -15.32 39.09 -3.20
C SER A 548 -16.64 38.55 -2.65
N ALA A 549 -16.69 38.32 -1.33
CA ALA A 549 -17.82 37.73 -0.61
C ALA A 549 -18.21 36.28 -1.00
N THR A 550 -17.47 35.63 -1.90
CA THR A 550 -17.66 34.21 -2.25
C THR A 550 -16.32 33.47 -2.18
N PRO A 551 -15.83 33.19 -0.95
CA PRO A 551 -14.59 32.44 -0.76
C PRO A 551 -14.69 31.02 -1.33
N ARG A 552 -13.56 30.47 -1.77
CA ARG A 552 -13.48 29.09 -2.31
C ARG A 552 -12.39 28.29 -1.65
N ARG A 553 -12.52 26.97 -1.74
CA ARG A 553 -11.59 26.01 -1.12
C ARG A 553 -11.00 25.07 -2.15
N VAL A 554 -9.73 24.74 -1.95
CA VAL A 554 -9.10 23.54 -2.50
C VAL A 554 -9.13 22.47 -1.40
N VAL A 555 -9.82 21.36 -1.67
CA VAL A 555 -10.06 20.26 -0.72
C VAL A 555 -9.20 19.07 -1.11
N LEU A 556 -8.49 18.47 -0.15
CA LEU A 556 -7.71 17.26 -0.34
C LEU A 556 -8.46 16.06 0.22
N ILE A 557 -8.58 14.97 -0.55
CA ILE A 557 -9.20 13.72 -0.09
C ILE A 557 -8.34 12.49 -0.43
N ASN A 558 -8.65 11.36 0.22
CA ASN A 558 -8.10 10.03 -0.08
C ASN A 558 -6.56 9.95 -0.10
N GLY A 559 -5.90 10.63 0.84
CA GLY A 559 -4.43 10.62 0.98
C GLY A 559 -3.71 11.79 0.31
N ALA A 560 -4.43 12.71 -0.34
CA ALA A 560 -3.81 13.83 -1.03
C ALA A 560 -3.07 14.74 -0.04
N GLN A 561 -1.86 15.17 -0.39
CA GLN A 561 -1.01 16.00 0.46
C GLN A 561 -0.67 17.33 -0.21
N ALA A 562 -0.76 18.42 0.55
CA ALA A 562 -0.43 19.77 0.09
C ALA A 562 0.99 19.90 -0.47
N ARG A 563 1.94 19.14 0.08
CA ARG A 563 3.34 19.12 -0.39
C ARG A 563 3.51 18.63 -1.84
N ASN A 564 2.50 17.93 -2.39
CA ASN A 564 2.52 17.37 -3.74
C ASN A 564 1.60 18.13 -4.71
N VAL A 565 1.08 19.29 -4.32
CA VAL A 565 0.25 20.15 -5.19
C VAL A 565 1.07 21.37 -5.61
N PHE A 566 1.21 21.58 -6.92
CA PHE A 566 2.02 22.67 -7.48
C PHE A 566 1.22 23.51 -8.46
N TRP A 567 1.37 24.83 -8.34
CA TRP A 567 0.75 25.83 -9.22
C TRP A 567 1.85 26.66 -9.88
N GLN A 568 2.10 26.37 -11.15
CA GLN A 568 2.97 27.16 -12.01
C GLN A 568 2.12 28.21 -12.71
N VAL A 569 2.32 29.48 -12.35
CA VAL A 569 1.49 30.60 -12.82
C VAL A 569 2.36 31.57 -13.59
N GLY A 570 2.09 31.80 -14.88
CA GLY A 570 2.95 32.55 -15.78
C GLY A 570 3.11 34.04 -15.45
N SER A 571 2.12 34.60 -14.76
CA SER A 571 2.12 35.99 -14.29
C SER A 571 1.85 36.03 -12.78
N ALA A 572 0.62 36.22 -12.34
CA ALA A 572 0.27 36.49 -10.94
C ALA A 572 -0.86 35.59 -10.43
N ALA A 573 -0.80 35.28 -9.13
CA ALA A 573 -1.86 34.56 -8.44
C ALA A 573 -2.61 35.48 -7.46
N ARG A 574 -3.94 35.33 -7.39
CA ARG A 574 -4.83 36.08 -6.52
C ARG A 574 -5.75 35.15 -5.76
N ILE A 575 -5.69 35.21 -4.43
CA ILE A 575 -6.49 34.41 -3.52
C ILE A 575 -7.36 35.38 -2.73
N GLU A 576 -8.68 35.30 -2.89
CA GLU A 576 -9.62 36.23 -2.27
C GLU A 576 -9.88 35.91 -0.80
N ASP A 577 -10.37 36.91 -0.08
CA ASP A 577 -10.58 36.86 1.37
C ASP A 577 -11.46 35.68 1.80
N GLY A 578 -11.08 35.02 2.89
CA GLY A 578 -11.80 33.86 3.43
C GLY A 578 -11.57 32.55 2.66
N SER A 579 -10.85 32.58 1.54
CA SER A 579 -10.57 31.36 0.76
C SER A 579 -9.55 30.45 1.46
N THR A 580 -9.62 29.14 1.15
CA THR A 580 -8.62 28.14 1.58
C THR A 580 -7.91 27.59 0.36
N MET A 581 -6.62 27.91 0.25
CA MET A 581 -5.76 27.48 -0.84
C MET A 581 -4.80 26.38 -0.38
N VAL A 582 -4.46 25.48 -1.30
CA VAL A 582 -3.56 24.35 -1.04
C VAL A 582 -2.49 24.26 -2.11
N GLY A 583 -1.25 24.04 -1.70
CA GLY A 583 -0.12 23.75 -2.60
C GLY A 583 0.92 24.86 -2.71
N THR A 584 1.99 24.57 -3.45
CA THR A 584 3.08 25.52 -3.71
C THR A 584 2.75 26.36 -4.94
N ILE A 585 2.56 27.66 -4.76
CA ILE A 585 2.32 28.63 -5.84
C ILE A 585 3.63 29.30 -6.20
N ILE A 586 4.02 29.23 -7.48
CA ILE A 586 5.18 29.94 -8.01
C ILE A 586 4.74 30.83 -9.18
N ALA A 587 4.86 32.14 -8.99
CA ALA A 587 4.36 33.17 -9.89
C ALA A 587 5.42 34.28 -10.11
N PRO A 588 5.88 34.57 -11.34
CA PRO A 588 6.86 35.63 -11.58
C PRO A 588 6.40 37.02 -11.14
N ALA A 589 5.15 37.37 -11.43
CA ALA A 589 4.53 38.65 -11.12
C ALA A 589 3.85 38.69 -9.75
N GLY A 590 4.14 37.72 -8.88
CA GLY A 590 3.80 37.79 -7.45
C GLY A 590 2.50 37.09 -7.08
N VAL A 591 2.22 37.09 -5.78
CA VAL A 591 1.04 36.45 -5.18
C VAL A 591 0.35 37.45 -4.27
N THR A 592 -0.93 37.70 -4.51
CA THR A 592 -1.79 38.53 -3.65
C THR A 592 -2.75 37.64 -2.89
N ILE A 593 -2.69 37.67 -1.56
CA ILE A 593 -3.56 36.90 -0.68
C ILE A 593 -4.41 37.88 0.13
N SER A 594 -5.70 37.91 -0.17
CA SER A 594 -6.66 38.88 0.33
C SER A 594 -6.34 40.32 -0.12
N THR A 595 -7.22 41.25 0.22
CA THR A 595 -7.07 42.68 -0.11
C THR A 595 -7.31 43.56 1.10
N VAL A 596 -6.73 44.77 1.06
CA VAL A 596 -6.78 45.71 2.19
C VAL A 596 -8.24 46.01 2.56
N GLY A 597 -8.52 45.98 3.86
CA GLY A 597 -9.86 46.21 4.40
C GLY A 597 -10.70 44.93 4.59
N GLN A 598 -10.22 43.77 4.15
CA GLN A 598 -10.92 42.50 4.37
C GLN A 598 -10.64 41.94 5.77
N LEU A 599 -11.68 41.42 6.42
CA LEU A 599 -11.62 40.94 7.81
C LEU A 599 -11.54 39.41 7.93
N LEU A 600 -11.90 38.68 6.87
CA LEU A 600 -11.89 37.23 6.89
C LEU A 600 -10.47 36.67 6.79
N GLN A 601 -10.20 35.64 7.60
CA GLN A 601 -8.94 34.94 7.57
C GLN A 601 -8.82 34.14 6.28
N THR A 602 -7.76 34.36 5.52
CA THR A 602 -7.43 33.56 4.32
C THR A 602 -6.38 32.53 4.68
N THR A 603 -6.52 31.29 4.24
CA THR A 603 -5.58 30.22 4.60
C THR A 603 -4.89 29.67 3.35
N LEU A 604 -3.56 29.49 3.43
CA LEU A 604 -2.76 28.78 2.45
C LEU A 604 -2.01 27.64 3.16
N VAL A 605 -2.41 26.40 2.89
CA VAL A 605 -1.63 25.21 3.28
C VAL A 605 -0.68 24.91 2.13
N GLY A 606 0.51 25.49 2.18
CA GLY A 606 1.38 25.56 1.02
C GLY A 606 2.40 26.69 1.11
N ARG A 607 2.77 27.24 -0.06
CA ARG A 607 3.80 28.27 -0.19
C ARG A 607 3.37 29.32 -1.21
N ALA A 608 3.65 30.60 -0.93
CA ALA A 608 3.43 31.71 -1.85
C ALA A 608 4.77 32.28 -2.33
N ILE A 609 5.17 31.99 -3.57
CA ILE A 609 6.47 32.37 -4.11
C ILE A 609 6.30 33.31 -5.30
N GLY A 610 6.64 34.57 -5.10
CA GLY A 610 6.92 35.55 -6.15
C GLY A 610 8.38 35.42 -6.63
N LEU A 611 8.62 35.09 -7.90
CA LEU A 611 10.01 35.00 -8.39
C LEU A 611 10.65 36.37 -8.60
N THR A 612 9.88 37.37 -9.00
CA THR A 612 10.36 38.72 -9.30
C THR A 612 9.60 39.78 -8.52
N ALA A 613 8.27 39.74 -8.54
CA ALA A 613 7.43 40.71 -7.85
C ALA A 613 7.08 40.28 -6.42
N SER A 614 6.27 41.13 -5.76
CA SER A 614 5.99 41.04 -4.34
C SER A 614 5.00 39.93 -4.00
N VAL A 615 5.03 39.51 -2.74
CA VAL A 615 3.92 38.80 -2.12
C VAL A 615 3.21 39.75 -1.17
N THR A 616 1.89 39.90 -1.31
CA THR A 616 1.07 40.79 -0.46
C THR A 616 0.01 40.00 0.28
N MET A 617 -0.23 40.35 1.55
CA MET A 617 -1.11 39.59 2.44
C MET A 617 -1.98 40.48 3.32
N VAL A 618 -3.20 40.03 3.62
CA VAL A 618 -4.09 40.63 4.63
C VAL A 618 -4.80 39.52 5.39
N ASN A 619 -4.58 39.45 6.71
CA ASN A 619 -5.22 38.49 7.60
C ASN A 619 -5.08 37.06 7.06
N THR A 620 -3.82 36.66 6.85
CA THR A 620 -3.48 35.41 6.16
C THR A 620 -2.79 34.43 7.08
N THR A 621 -3.20 33.17 7.09
CA THR A 621 -2.42 32.07 7.68
C THR A 621 -1.76 31.25 6.58
N ILE A 622 -0.42 31.23 6.56
CA ILE A 622 0.36 30.31 5.72
C ILE A 622 0.89 29.16 6.58
N VAL A 623 0.69 27.93 6.13
CA VAL A 623 1.25 26.71 6.74
C VAL A 623 2.11 26.01 5.71
N ALA A 624 3.44 26.16 5.79
CA ALA A 624 4.36 25.47 4.90
C ALA A 624 4.40 23.96 5.26
N PRO A 625 4.10 23.06 4.30
CA PRO A 625 4.04 21.61 4.56
C PRO A 625 5.39 20.90 4.52
#